data_AF-A0A9Y2L469-F1
#
_entry.id   AF-A0A9Y2L469-F1
#
_cell.length_a   1.000
_cell.length_b   1.000
_cell.length_c   1.000
_cell.angle_alpha   90.00
_cell.angle_beta   90.00
_cell.angle_gamma   90.00
#
_symmetry.space_group_name_H-M   'P 1'
#
loop_
_entity.id
_entity.type
_entity.pdbx_description
1 polymer ?
#
loop_
_entity_poly.entity_id
_entity_poly.type
_entity_poly.pdbx_seq_one_letter_code
_entity_poly.pdbx_strand_id
1 'polypeptide(L)'
;MKRVIQTAAAIALLACPAIAGPDATTQKLLDDPVTMLDWGMFRLETRYRDSSWVLIGGDTHNTFTNVSFKWNENRVRIFVLSLAKKSDDAFSGDAATDRCKQIIEGIRRTAGVLDGQIHAGEYSHFAMEFSHNGFQYPGEKELLLELDKKFFIKVNVDHNGCSGDLLSTRIDYER
;
A
#
# COMPACT_ATOMS: atom_id res chain seq x y z
N MET A 1 -42.45 40.35 16.11
CA MET A 1 -41.89 38.97 16.14
C MET A 1 -41.81 38.42 14.71
N LYS A 2 -40.74 38.71 13.94
CA LYS A 2 -40.53 38.19 12.57
C LYS A 2 -39.04 38.25 12.18
N ARG A 3 -38.13 37.57 12.91
CA ARG A 3 -36.70 37.46 12.53
C ARG A 3 -36.04 36.23 13.18
N VAL A 4 -36.49 35.00 12.87
CA VAL A 4 -35.76 33.78 13.30
C VAL A 4 -35.77 32.65 12.25
N ILE A 5 -36.22 32.89 11.00
CA ILE A 5 -36.37 31.82 9.99
C ILE A 5 -35.47 32.10 8.77
N GLN A 6 -34.15 32.18 8.94
CA GLN A 6 -33.22 32.19 7.80
C GLN A 6 -31.93 31.37 8.01
N THR A 7 -31.73 30.74 9.18
CA THR A 7 -30.45 30.07 9.52
C THR A 7 -30.46 28.55 9.34
N ALA A 8 -31.47 27.96 8.70
CA ALA A 8 -31.55 26.50 8.49
C ALA A 8 -31.14 26.04 7.07
N ALA A 9 -31.07 26.94 6.09
CA ALA A 9 -30.80 26.56 4.69
C ALA A 9 -29.31 26.50 4.31
N ALA A 10 -28.41 27.03 5.14
CA ALA A 10 -26.97 27.10 4.82
C ALA A 10 -26.20 25.80 5.11
N ILE A 11 -26.77 24.87 5.88
CA ILE A 11 -26.08 23.63 6.29
C ILE A 11 -26.31 22.48 5.28
N ALA A 12 -27.35 22.57 4.43
CA ALA A 12 -27.67 21.52 3.45
C ALA A 12 -26.82 21.56 2.16
N LEU A 13 -26.07 22.64 1.90
CA LEU A 13 -25.28 22.82 0.68
C LEU A 13 -23.85 22.27 0.75
N LEU A 14 -23.44 21.70 1.89
CA LEU A 14 -22.14 21.04 2.05
C LEU A 14 -22.22 19.51 1.96
N ALA A 15 -23.40 18.95 1.74
CA ALA A 15 -23.59 17.53 1.44
C ALA A 15 -23.40 17.27 -0.08
N CYS A 16 -22.27 17.69 -0.65
CA CYS A 16 -21.86 17.07 -1.91
C CYS A 16 -21.59 15.60 -1.58
N PRO A 17 -22.20 14.62 -2.29
CA PRO A 17 -21.78 13.24 -2.16
C PRO A 17 -20.30 13.23 -2.49
N ALA A 18 -19.46 12.81 -1.53
CA ALA A 18 -18.09 12.49 -1.84
C ALA A 18 -18.16 11.42 -2.93
N ILE A 19 -17.85 11.79 -4.17
CA ILE A 19 -17.73 10.84 -5.26
C ILE A 19 -16.52 10.01 -4.87
N ALA A 20 -16.79 8.87 -4.24
CA ALA A 20 -15.82 7.84 -3.87
C ALA A 20 -15.40 7.08 -5.14
N GLY A 21 -14.95 7.83 -6.14
CA GLY A 21 -14.41 7.31 -7.39
C GLY A 21 -12.88 7.24 -7.33
N PRO A 22 -12.27 6.39 -8.16
CA PRO A 22 -10.82 6.42 -8.38
C PRO A 22 -10.39 7.81 -8.88
N ASP A 23 -9.20 8.28 -8.49
CA ASP A 23 -8.67 9.52 -9.07
C ASP A 23 -8.28 9.35 -10.55
N ALA A 24 -7.88 10.44 -11.20
CA ALA A 24 -7.53 10.41 -12.63
C ALA A 24 -6.43 9.39 -12.98
N THR A 25 -5.48 9.16 -12.07
CA THR A 25 -4.41 8.18 -12.26
C THR A 25 -4.98 6.76 -12.22
N THR A 26 -5.83 6.46 -11.23
CA THR A 26 -6.48 5.16 -11.10
C THR A 26 -7.50 4.93 -12.21
N GLN A 27 -8.28 5.93 -12.60
CA GLN A 27 -9.22 5.85 -13.72
C GLN A 27 -8.51 5.51 -15.02
N LYS A 28 -7.35 6.14 -15.29
CA LYS A 28 -6.54 5.84 -16.47
C LYS A 28 -6.06 4.38 -16.50
N LEU A 29 -5.70 3.81 -15.36
CA LEU A 29 -5.33 2.40 -15.28
C LEU A 29 -6.54 1.46 -15.53
N LEU A 30 -7.75 1.90 -15.19
CA LEU A 30 -9.00 1.15 -15.38
C LEU A 30 -9.54 1.19 -16.80
N ASP A 31 -9.21 2.21 -17.59
CA ASP A 31 -9.75 2.40 -18.94
C ASP A 31 -9.04 1.54 -20.02
N ASP A 32 -7.95 0.84 -19.68
CA ASP A 32 -7.20 -0.03 -20.62
C ASP A 32 -7.87 -1.42 -20.81
N PRO A 33 -7.78 -2.05 -22.00
CA PRO A 33 -8.53 -3.27 -22.38
C PRO A 33 -8.17 -4.52 -21.55
N VAL A 34 -7.06 -4.48 -20.81
CA VAL A 34 -6.85 -5.18 -19.54
C VAL A 34 -6.41 -4.09 -18.59
N THR A 35 -7.13 -3.86 -17.47
CA THR A 35 -6.77 -2.74 -16.61
C THR A 35 -5.33 -2.94 -16.13
N MET A 36 -4.48 -1.95 -16.37
CA MET A 36 -3.09 -2.00 -15.91
C MET A 36 -3.01 -2.04 -14.38
N LEU A 37 -4.10 -1.64 -13.72
CA LEU A 37 -4.33 -1.86 -12.31
C LEU A 37 -4.38 -3.37 -11.99
N ASP A 38 -5.30 -4.14 -12.58
CA ASP A 38 -5.44 -5.58 -12.30
C ASP A 38 -4.16 -6.33 -12.65
N TRP A 39 -3.55 -6.01 -13.80
CA TRP A 39 -2.31 -6.65 -14.23
C TRP A 39 -1.15 -6.32 -13.30
N GLY A 40 -1.04 -5.08 -12.84
CA GLY A 40 0.01 -4.70 -11.91
C GLY A 40 -0.17 -5.27 -10.51
N MET A 41 -1.40 -5.39 -10.04
CA MET A 41 -1.72 -6.09 -8.80
C MET A 41 -1.30 -7.56 -8.86
N PHE A 42 -1.62 -8.25 -9.96
CA PHE A 42 -1.23 -9.64 -10.19
C PHE A 42 0.28 -9.84 -10.25
N ARG A 43 1.00 -8.97 -10.98
CA ARG A 43 2.46 -9.01 -11.09
C ARG A 43 3.13 -8.78 -9.73
N LEU A 44 2.66 -7.78 -8.98
CA LEU A 44 3.16 -7.47 -7.65
C LEU A 44 2.93 -8.63 -6.67
N GLU A 45 1.73 -9.21 -6.65
CA GLU A 45 1.43 -10.38 -5.81
C GLU A 45 2.30 -11.59 -6.18
N THR A 46 2.50 -11.84 -7.47
CA THR A 46 3.38 -12.92 -7.97
C THR A 46 4.83 -12.71 -7.53
N ARG A 47 5.36 -11.47 -7.61
CA ARG A 47 6.70 -11.16 -7.10
C ARG A 47 6.85 -11.53 -5.63
N TYR A 48 5.85 -11.22 -4.79
CA TYR A 48 5.87 -11.57 -3.37
C TYR A 48 5.78 -13.08 -3.12
N ARG A 49 5.03 -13.80 -3.94
CA ARG A 49 4.99 -15.26 -3.84
C ARG A 49 6.36 -15.89 -4.15
N ASP A 50 7.07 -15.36 -5.14
CA ASP A 50 8.23 -16.02 -5.72
C ASP A 50 9.58 -15.57 -5.11
N SER A 51 9.69 -14.35 -4.58
CA SER A 51 11.01 -13.72 -4.33
C SER A 51 11.23 -13.07 -2.97
N SER A 52 10.21 -12.83 -2.15
CA SER A 52 10.37 -11.92 -1.00
C SER A 52 10.78 -12.58 0.31
N TRP A 53 10.41 -13.83 0.58
CA TRP A 53 10.48 -14.34 1.97
C TRP A 53 11.89 -14.46 2.54
N VAL A 54 12.89 -14.73 1.69
CA VAL A 54 14.30 -14.80 2.11
C VAL A 54 14.87 -13.42 2.45
N LEU A 55 14.37 -12.34 1.81
CA LEU A 55 14.92 -10.98 1.94
C LEU A 55 14.30 -10.15 3.08
N ILE A 56 13.11 -10.53 3.55
CA ILE A 56 12.45 -9.95 4.75
C ILE A 56 12.86 -10.66 6.05
N GLY A 57 13.90 -11.52 5.99
CA GLY A 57 14.43 -12.24 7.16
C GLY A 57 13.38 -13.12 7.84
N GLY A 58 12.40 -13.62 7.09
CA GLY A 58 11.30 -14.41 7.63
C GLY A 58 11.49 -15.89 7.44
N ASP A 59 11.13 -16.63 8.48
CA ASP A 59 10.85 -18.04 8.36
C ASP A 59 9.65 -18.21 7.42
N THR A 60 9.91 -18.79 6.24
CA THR A 60 8.96 -18.84 5.11
C THR A 60 7.68 -19.61 5.42
N HIS A 61 7.66 -20.39 6.49
CA HIS A 61 6.60 -21.35 6.75
C HIS A 61 5.31 -20.75 7.32
N ASN A 62 5.37 -19.56 7.94
CA ASN A 62 4.23 -18.98 8.67
C ASN A 62 3.94 -17.52 8.30
N THR A 63 4.33 -17.09 7.10
CA THR A 63 4.04 -15.73 6.63
C THR A 63 3.13 -15.75 5.42
N PHE A 64 2.08 -14.93 5.44
CA PHE A 64 1.11 -14.78 4.37
C PHE A 64 1.15 -13.35 3.85
N THR A 65 1.20 -13.17 2.54
CA THR A 65 1.12 -11.85 1.90
C THR A 65 -0.10 -11.79 1.00
N ASN A 66 -0.74 -10.62 0.97
CA ASN A 66 -1.77 -10.30 0.00
C ASN A 66 -1.59 -8.87 -0.50
N VAL A 67 -1.81 -8.65 -1.79
CA VAL A 67 -1.85 -7.33 -2.40
C VAL A 67 -3.30 -7.02 -2.77
N SER A 68 -3.82 -5.85 -2.38
CA SER A 68 -5.22 -5.47 -2.65
C SER A 68 -5.34 -3.97 -2.88
N PHE A 69 -6.21 -3.54 -3.80
CA PHE A 69 -6.54 -2.13 -3.95
C PHE A 69 -7.65 -1.74 -2.97
N LYS A 70 -7.46 -0.66 -2.22
CA LYS A 70 -8.41 -0.12 -1.25
C LYS A 70 -9.14 1.06 -1.86
N TRP A 71 -10.29 0.78 -2.48
CA TRP A 71 -11.11 1.77 -3.19
C TRP A 71 -11.42 3.03 -2.37
N ASN A 72 -11.83 2.87 -1.11
CA ASN A 72 -12.18 4.00 -0.24
C ASN A 72 -10.97 4.87 0.15
N GLU A 73 -9.76 4.29 0.14
CA GLU A 73 -8.52 4.97 0.50
C GLU A 73 -7.72 5.38 -0.74
N ASN A 74 -8.13 4.89 -1.91
CA ASN A 74 -7.45 5.09 -3.19
C ASN A 74 -5.95 4.72 -3.13
N ARG A 75 -5.69 3.54 -2.54
CA ARG A 75 -4.34 3.05 -2.19
C ARG A 75 -4.15 1.58 -2.54
N VAL A 76 -2.92 1.20 -2.86
CA VAL A 76 -2.50 -0.20 -2.99
C VAL A 76 -2.01 -0.67 -1.63
N ARG A 77 -2.72 -1.62 -1.02
CA ARG A 77 -2.34 -2.22 0.26
C ARG A 77 -1.57 -3.51 0.04
N ILE A 78 -0.37 -3.56 0.60
CA ILE A 78 0.43 -4.77 0.78
C ILE A 78 0.22 -5.22 2.23
N PHE A 79 -0.49 -6.32 2.41
CA PHE A 79 -0.78 -6.90 3.72
C PHE A 79 0.13 -8.09 3.97
N VAL A 80 0.77 -8.13 5.14
CA VAL A 80 1.59 -9.27 5.59
C VAL A 80 1.10 -9.74 6.95
N LEU A 81 0.88 -11.04 7.09
CA LEU A 81 0.61 -11.70 8.36
C LEU A 81 1.77 -12.63 8.68
N SER A 82 2.47 -12.37 9.78
CA SER A 82 3.58 -13.19 10.29
C SER A 82 3.13 -13.84 11.60
N LEU A 83 3.08 -15.17 11.62
CA LEU A 83 2.69 -15.95 12.80
C LEU A 83 3.91 -16.69 13.38
N ALA A 84 3.99 -16.77 14.71
CA ALA A 84 4.96 -17.66 15.36
C ALA A 84 4.74 -19.13 14.95
N LYS A 85 5.81 -19.93 14.99
CA LYS A 85 5.76 -21.38 14.70
C LYS A 85 5.00 -22.17 15.76
N LYS A 86 5.11 -21.75 17.01
CA LYS A 86 4.44 -22.32 18.16
C LYS A 86 3.92 -21.20 19.04
N SER A 87 2.89 -21.48 19.84
CA SER A 87 2.33 -20.51 20.80
C SER A 87 3.39 -19.99 21.78
N ASP A 88 4.32 -20.84 22.18
CA ASP A 88 5.35 -20.50 23.17
C ASP A 88 6.46 -19.62 22.56
N ASP A 89 6.52 -19.55 21.23
CA ASP A 89 7.42 -18.68 20.46
C ASP A 89 6.72 -17.37 20.05
N ALA A 90 5.52 -17.09 20.57
CA ALA A 90 4.78 -15.89 20.22
C ALA A 90 5.64 -14.63 20.46
N PHE A 91 5.64 -13.72 19.49
CA PHE A 91 6.37 -12.47 19.62
C PHE A 91 5.76 -11.65 20.77
N SER A 92 6.56 -11.41 21.83
CA SER A 92 6.20 -10.45 22.89
C SER A 92 6.26 -9.01 22.37
N GLY A 93 5.63 -8.05 23.05
CA GLY A 93 5.40 -6.69 22.54
C GLY A 93 6.59 -6.04 21.81
N ASP A 94 7.77 -5.99 22.42
CA ASP A 94 8.97 -5.40 21.80
C ASP A 94 9.50 -6.26 20.64
N ALA A 95 9.50 -7.59 20.78
CA ALA A 95 9.91 -8.50 19.72
C ALA A 95 8.98 -8.44 18.50
N ALA A 96 7.66 -8.27 18.72
CA ALA A 96 6.68 -8.08 17.67
C ALA A 96 6.89 -6.75 16.96
N THR A 97 7.17 -5.69 17.72
CA THR A 97 7.49 -4.34 17.21
C THR A 97 8.73 -4.38 16.31
N ASP A 98 9.83 -4.98 16.79
CA ASP A 98 11.08 -5.12 16.03
C ASP A 98 10.87 -5.95 14.77
N ARG A 99 10.13 -7.06 14.88
CA ARG A 99 9.80 -7.91 13.74
C ARG A 99 8.97 -7.15 12.70
N CYS A 100 8.01 -6.36 13.15
CA CYS A 100 7.15 -5.56 12.29
C CYS A 100 7.95 -4.51 11.52
N LYS A 101 8.88 -3.82 12.22
CA LYS A 101 9.84 -2.91 11.61
C LYS A 101 10.70 -3.59 10.55
N GLN A 102 11.27 -4.75 10.86
CA GLN A 102 12.09 -5.52 9.91
C GLN A 102 11.32 -5.88 8.64
N ILE A 103 10.06 -6.28 8.76
CA ILE A 103 9.21 -6.62 7.61
C ILE A 103 8.93 -5.39 6.76
N ILE A 104 8.49 -4.27 7.35
CA ILE A 104 8.22 -3.03 6.59
C ILE A 104 9.48 -2.54 5.88
N GLU A 105 10.61 -2.50 6.56
CA GLU A 105 11.88 -2.07 5.97
C GLU A 105 12.34 -3.02 4.87
N GLY A 106 12.16 -4.33 5.04
CA GLY A 106 12.47 -5.30 4.00
C GLY A 106 11.60 -5.13 2.76
N ILE A 107 10.31 -4.86 2.93
CA ILE A 107 9.40 -4.53 1.82
C ILE A 107 9.85 -3.26 1.09
N ARG A 108 10.18 -2.18 1.82
CA ARG A 108 10.71 -0.94 1.24
C ARG A 108 11.98 -1.23 0.43
N ARG A 109 12.91 -2.01 0.99
CA ARG A 109 14.14 -2.42 0.28
C ARG A 109 13.85 -3.18 -1.01
N THR A 110 12.91 -4.13 -1.00
CA THR A 110 12.50 -4.85 -2.22
C THR A 110 11.88 -3.92 -3.27
N ALA A 111 11.23 -2.84 -2.84
CA ALA A 111 10.74 -1.80 -3.73
C ALA A 111 11.85 -0.85 -4.25
N GLY A 112 13.10 -0.99 -3.78
CA GLY A 112 14.18 -0.06 -4.09
C GLY A 112 14.13 1.23 -3.28
N VAL A 113 13.44 1.20 -2.12
CA VAL A 113 13.25 2.35 -1.24
C VAL A 113 14.11 2.19 0.03
N LEU A 114 14.93 3.20 0.32
CA LEU A 114 15.71 3.34 1.55
C LEU A 114 15.44 4.72 2.15
N ASP A 115 15.30 4.81 3.46
CA ASP A 115 15.05 6.07 4.19
C ASP A 115 13.90 6.93 3.61
N GLY A 116 12.87 6.24 3.09
CA GLY A 116 11.68 6.88 2.49
C GLY A 116 11.90 7.43 1.07
N GLN A 117 13.07 7.20 0.46
CA GLN A 117 13.42 7.66 -0.87
C GLN A 117 13.69 6.50 -1.83
N ILE A 118 13.49 6.72 -3.12
CA ILE A 118 13.79 5.73 -4.17
C ILE A 118 15.28 5.82 -4.50
N HIS A 119 15.99 4.71 -4.39
CA HIS A 119 17.44 4.65 -4.64
C HIS A 119 17.80 3.99 -5.98
N ALA A 120 16.87 3.24 -6.58
CA ALA A 120 17.10 2.50 -7.82
C ALA A 120 16.01 2.84 -8.85
N GLY A 121 16.34 3.76 -9.77
CA GLY A 121 15.43 4.20 -10.83
C GLY A 121 14.67 5.48 -10.49
N GLU A 122 13.71 5.83 -11.35
CA GLU A 122 12.91 7.05 -11.19
C GLU A 122 11.66 6.82 -10.33
N TYR A 123 11.12 5.60 -10.33
CA TYR A 123 9.97 5.13 -9.56
C TYR A 123 10.32 3.79 -8.91
N SER A 124 9.57 3.36 -7.90
CA SER A 124 9.85 2.12 -7.19
C SER A 124 9.69 0.89 -8.09
N HIS A 125 10.34 -0.21 -7.72
CA HIS A 125 10.11 -1.49 -8.38
C HIS A 125 8.64 -1.95 -8.26
N PHE A 126 7.86 -1.43 -7.32
CA PHE A 126 6.44 -1.77 -7.21
C PHE A 126 5.58 -1.01 -8.20
N ALA A 127 5.82 0.29 -8.38
CA ALA A 127 5.12 1.05 -9.43
C ALA A 127 5.45 0.48 -10.81
N MET A 128 6.69 0.05 -11.06
CA MET A 128 7.07 -0.62 -12.31
C MET A 128 6.20 -1.84 -12.64
N GLU A 129 5.60 -2.51 -11.65
CA GLU A 129 4.66 -3.60 -11.93
C GLU A 129 3.37 -3.12 -12.60
N PHE A 130 3.15 -1.82 -12.77
CA PHE A 130 1.97 -1.26 -13.43
C PHE A 130 2.33 -0.64 -14.79
N SER A 131 3.58 -0.77 -15.25
CA SER A 131 4.02 -0.26 -16.55
C SER A 131 3.59 -1.18 -17.71
N HIS A 132 3.42 -0.59 -18.89
CA HIS A 132 3.20 -1.31 -20.14
C HIS A 132 4.54 -1.87 -20.65
N ASN A 133 4.97 -3.01 -20.10
CA ASN A 133 6.22 -3.67 -20.52
C ASN A 133 6.26 -3.86 -22.05
N GLY A 134 7.29 -3.27 -22.69
CA GLY A 134 7.50 -3.36 -24.14
C GLY A 134 6.83 -2.27 -24.96
N PHE A 135 6.12 -1.33 -24.35
CA PHE A 135 5.49 -0.19 -25.01
C PHE A 135 5.86 1.11 -24.30
N GLN A 136 5.94 2.21 -25.05
CA GLN A 136 6.09 3.55 -24.47
C GLN A 136 4.73 4.22 -24.44
N TYR A 137 4.26 4.56 -23.25
CA TYR A 137 3.00 5.26 -23.09
C TYR A 137 3.24 6.72 -22.64
N PRO A 138 2.74 7.74 -23.38
CA PRO A 138 2.91 9.14 -22.98
C PRO A 138 2.34 9.44 -21.58
N GLY A 139 3.19 9.99 -20.71
CA GLY A 139 2.81 10.31 -19.33
C GLY A 139 2.82 9.11 -18.38
N GLU A 140 3.38 7.97 -18.78
CA GLU A 140 3.52 6.79 -17.92
C GLU A 140 4.41 7.09 -16.72
N LYS A 141 5.53 7.78 -16.92
CA LYS A 141 6.46 8.15 -15.85
C LYS A 141 5.75 8.90 -14.72
N GLU A 142 4.98 9.93 -15.06
CA GLU A 142 4.24 10.73 -14.08
C GLU A 142 3.19 9.87 -13.36
N LEU A 143 2.52 8.98 -14.10
CA LEU A 143 1.57 8.03 -13.52
C LEU A 143 2.24 7.08 -12.52
N LEU A 144 3.43 6.56 -12.83
CA LEU A 144 4.17 5.66 -11.95
C LEU A 144 4.70 6.37 -10.70
N LEU A 145 5.15 7.61 -10.83
CA LEU A 145 5.55 8.46 -9.71
C LEU A 145 4.38 8.77 -8.76
N GLU A 146 3.18 9.02 -9.30
CA GLU A 146 1.98 9.19 -8.46
C GLU A 146 1.55 7.87 -7.81
N LEU A 147 1.75 6.74 -8.50
CA LEU A 147 1.44 5.43 -7.97
C LEU A 147 2.34 5.05 -6.77
N ASP A 148 3.60 5.44 -6.76
CA ASP A 148 4.50 5.21 -5.62
C ASP A 148 3.98 5.75 -4.29
N LYS A 149 3.26 6.87 -4.35
CA LYS A 149 2.65 7.53 -3.18
C LYS A 149 1.42 6.79 -2.66
N LYS A 150 0.90 5.83 -3.42
CA LYS A 150 -0.32 5.08 -3.09
C LYS A 150 -0.05 3.76 -2.38
N PHE A 151 1.20 3.31 -2.30
CA PHE A 151 1.53 2.06 -1.63
C PHE A 151 1.52 2.22 -0.10
N PHE A 152 0.71 1.39 0.53
CA PHE A 152 0.56 1.29 1.97
C PHE A 152 0.87 -0.13 2.42
N ILE A 153 1.73 -0.27 3.42
CA ILE A 153 2.18 -1.55 3.95
C ILE A 153 1.50 -1.75 5.29
N LYS A 154 0.79 -2.87 5.48
CA LYS A 154 0.21 -3.28 6.75
C LYS A 154 0.76 -4.65 7.14
N VAL A 155 1.29 -4.76 8.34
CA VAL A 155 1.90 -5.98 8.87
C VAL A 155 1.23 -6.33 10.19
N ASN A 156 0.86 -7.60 10.34
CA ASN A 156 0.40 -8.16 11.60
C ASN A 156 1.40 -9.23 12.06
N VAL A 157 1.93 -9.11 13.27
CA VAL A 157 2.84 -10.05 13.90
C VAL A 157 2.21 -10.53 15.21
N ASP A 158 1.73 -11.78 15.26
CA ASP A 158 1.07 -12.37 16.44
C ASP A 158 0.10 -11.40 17.15
N HIS A 159 -0.88 -10.88 16.41
CA HIS A 159 -1.88 -9.90 16.86
C HIS A 159 -1.41 -8.46 17.07
N ASN A 160 -0.11 -8.17 16.97
CA ASN A 160 0.40 -6.79 16.99
C ASN A 160 0.46 -6.25 15.56
N GLY A 161 -0.17 -5.10 15.33
CA GLY A 161 -0.18 -4.46 14.02
C GLY A 161 0.90 -3.39 13.90
N CYS A 162 1.49 -3.24 12.73
CA CYS A 162 2.11 -1.98 12.34
C CYS A 162 1.85 -1.69 10.87
N SER A 163 2.02 -0.42 10.50
CA SER A 163 1.82 0.01 9.13
C SER A 163 2.70 1.20 8.76
N GLY A 164 2.77 1.49 7.47
CA GLY A 164 3.50 2.65 6.97
C GLY A 164 3.37 2.79 5.45
N ASP A 165 3.51 4.03 4.98
CA ASP A 165 3.59 4.31 3.55
C ASP A 165 4.93 3.84 2.98
N LEU A 166 4.95 3.48 1.70
CA LEU A 166 6.17 3.02 1.04
C LEU A 166 7.28 4.08 1.09
N LEU A 167 6.96 5.31 0.68
CA LEU A 167 7.89 6.46 0.62
C LEU A 167 7.96 7.26 1.93
N SER A 168 7.95 6.57 3.06
CA SER A 168 8.04 7.19 4.39
C SER A 168 9.08 6.47 5.24
N THR A 169 9.67 7.17 6.21
CA THR A 169 10.46 6.53 7.28
C THR A 169 9.60 6.19 8.49
N ARG A 170 8.40 6.76 8.59
CA ARG A 170 7.47 6.55 9.70
C ARG A 170 6.89 5.14 9.65
N ILE A 171 6.73 4.56 10.84
CA ILE A 171 6.01 3.31 11.09
C ILE A 171 5.05 3.59 12.23
N ASP A 172 3.78 3.30 12.01
CA ASP A 172 2.70 3.43 12.97
C ASP A 172 2.40 2.06 13.58
N TYR A 173 2.37 1.96 14.91
CA TYR A 173 2.12 0.72 15.64
C TYR A 173 0.70 0.71 16.21
N GLU A 174 -0.04 -0.35 15.95
CA GLU A 174 -1.37 -0.64 16.47
C GLU A 174 -1.18 -1.52 17.72
N ARG A 175 -1.36 -0.94 18.91
CA ARG A 175 -1.34 -1.64 20.21
C ARG A 175 -2.74 -2.02 20.65
#